data_AF-A0AAN5CCJ8-F1
#
_entry.id   AF-A0AAN5CCJ8-F1
#
_cell.length_a   1.000
_cell.length_b   1.000
_cell.length_c   1.000
_cell.angle_alpha   90.00
_cell.angle_beta   90.00
_cell.angle_gamma   90.00
#
_symmetry.space_group_name_H-M   'P 1'
#
loop_
_entity.id
_entity.type
_entity.pdbx_description
1 polymer ?
#
loop_
_entity_poly.entity_id
_entity_poly.type
_entity_poly.pdbx_seq_one_letter_code
_entity_poly.pdbx_strand_id
1 'polypeptide(L)'
;AGGYRSAFRSVSLDELPETEDRVRAHLHLGAVQFRPHPDYPENKTISDFVTLIDMKGMLPQFIVNQILPKLMVTDAEVKVQHFRGLSKKISYNWMSF
;
A
#
# COMPACT_ATOMS: atom_id res chain seq x y z
N ALA A 1 -5.47 9.17 -19.97
CA ALA A 1 -4.85 7.90 -19.57
C ALA A 1 -5.71 7.25 -18.49
N GLY A 2 -6.23 6.05 -18.76
CA GLY A 2 -7.09 5.30 -17.84
C GLY A 2 -6.32 4.74 -16.63
N GLY A 3 -7.05 4.16 -15.69
CA GLY A 3 -6.48 3.55 -14.48
C GLY A 3 -7.42 3.66 -13.28
N TYR A 4 -7.08 2.95 -12.21
CA TYR A 4 -7.83 2.95 -10.95
C TYR A 4 -7.09 3.80 -9.93
N ARG A 5 -7.84 4.60 -9.17
CA ARG A 5 -7.29 5.42 -8.09
C ARG A 5 -8.04 5.14 -6.81
N SER A 6 -7.31 5.13 -5.71
CA SER A 6 -7.90 5.15 -4.37
C SER A 6 -7.18 6.18 -3.54
N ALA A 7 -7.92 6.86 -2.68
CA ALA A 7 -7.42 7.81 -1.71
C ALA A 7 -7.99 7.45 -0.34
N PHE A 8 -7.16 7.59 0.69
CA PHE A 8 -7.49 7.17 2.04
C PHE A 8 -6.79 8.10 3.04
N ARG A 9 -7.39 8.23 4.23
CA ARG A 9 -6.87 9.01 5.35
C ARG A 9 -7.35 8.39 6.65
N SER A 10 -6.68 8.69 7.76
CA SER A 10 -7.18 8.33 9.09
C SER A 10 -8.47 9.10 9.40
N VAL A 11 -9.44 8.39 9.98
CA VAL A 11 -10.68 8.94 10.52
C VAL A 11 -10.87 8.42 11.95
N SER A 12 -11.48 9.19 12.82
CA SER A 12 -11.85 8.75 14.17
C SER A 12 -13.20 8.05 14.11
N LEU A 13 -13.30 6.90 14.79
CA LEU A 13 -14.51 6.09 14.92
C LEU A 13 -14.68 5.81 16.41
N ASP A 14 -15.86 6.11 16.95
CA ASP A 14 -16.12 5.95 18.39
C ASP A 14 -16.11 4.46 18.80
N GLU A 15 -16.39 3.57 17.86
CA GLU A 15 -16.36 2.12 18.05
C GLU A 15 -14.93 1.56 18.12
N LEU A 16 -13.93 2.33 17.69
CA LEU A 16 -12.51 1.94 17.64
C LEU A 16 -11.62 3.06 18.21
N PRO A 17 -11.69 3.32 19.53
CA PRO A 17 -10.90 4.34 20.18
C PRO A 17 -9.41 3.96 20.27
N GLU A 18 -8.59 4.95 20.59
CA GLU A 18 -7.16 4.75 20.87
C GLU A 18 -6.95 3.99 22.19
N THR A 19 -5.93 3.14 22.22
CA THR A 19 -5.58 2.31 23.38
C THR A 19 -4.13 2.58 23.81
N GLU A 20 -3.83 2.42 25.10
CA GLU A 20 -2.48 2.71 25.63
C GLU A 20 -1.41 1.71 25.18
N ASP A 21 -1.81 0.50 24.76
CA ASP A 21 -0.88 -0.55 24.34
C ASP A 21 -0.23 -0.28 22.98
N ARG A 22 -0.78 0.66 22.18
CA ARG A 22 -0.32 0.93 20.81
C ARG A 22 -0.41 2.41 20.48
N VAL A 23 0.66 2.93 19.89
CA VAL A 23 0.64 4.26 19.28
C VAL A 23 -0.16 4.19 17.98
N ARG A 24 -1.24 4.97 17.89
CA ARG A 24 -2.00 5.12 16.65
C ARG A 24 -1.34 6.15 15.75
N ALA A 25 -0.63 5.67 14.72
CA ALA A 25 -0.13 6.52 13.66
C ALA A 25 -1.29 7.21 12.91
N HIS A 26 -1.08 8.43 12.47
CA HIS A 26 -2.07 9.22 11.76
C HIS A 26 -1.66 9.38 10.29
N LEU A 27 -2.46 8.80 9.39
CA LEU A 27 -2.31 8.98 7.95
C LEU A 27 -3.08 10.23 7.54
N HIS A 28 -2.36 11.31 7.25
CA HIS A 28 -2.97 12.54 6.74
C HIS A 28 -3.47 12.36 5.31
N LEU A 29 -2.69 11.69 4.47
CA LEU A 29 -3.04 11.39 3.09
C LEU A 29 -2.35 10.10 2.66
N GLY A 30 -3.11 9.20 2.07
CA GLY A 30 -2.61 8.10 1.28
C GLY A 30 -3.33 8.06 -0.06
N ALA A 31 -2.60 7.75 -1.12
CA ALA A 31 -3.16 7.57 -2.45
C ALA A 31 -2.44 6.47 -3.19
N VAL A 32 -3.19 5.70 -3.98
CA VAL A 32 -2.64 4.71 -4.90
C VAL A 32 -3.26 4.90 -6.27
N GLN A 33 -2.43 4.77 -7.31
CA GLN A 33 -2.87 4.72 -8.69
C GLN A 33 -2.31 3.47 -9.36
N PHE A 34 -3.20 2.71 -10.00
CA PHE A 34 -2.82 1.61 -10.88
C PHE A 34 -3.11 2.01 -12.32
N ARG A 35 -2.10 1.86 -13.20
CA ARG A 35 -2.22 2.15 -14.63
C ARG A 35 -1.45 1.14 -15.48
N PRO A 36 -1.87 0.85 -16.71
CA PRO A 36 -1.11 0.00 -17.62
C PRO A 36 0.30 0.53 -17.85
N HIS A 37 1.27 -0.37 -18.02
CA HIS A 37 2.63 0.00 -18.42
C HIS A 37 2.60 0.50 -19.89
N PRO A 38 3.28 1.61 -20.23
CA PRO A 38 3.23 2.18 -21.57
C PRO A 38 3.69 1.18 -22.65
N ASP A 39 4.78 0.45 -22.39
CA ASP A 39 5.35 -0.50 -23.36
C ASP A 39 4.73 -1.92 -23.29
N TYR A 40 4.01 -2.24 -22.21
CA TYR A 40 3.49 -3.60 -21.96
C TYR A 40 2.10 -3.55 -21.32
N PRO A 41 1.11 -2.90 -21.96
CA PRO A 41 -0.16 -2.54 -21.32
C PRO A 41 -0.99 -3.75 -20.88
N GLU A 42 -0.88 -4.89 -21.57
CA GLU A 42 -1.63 -6.11 -21.26
C GLU A 42 -1.04 -6.94 -20.12
N ASN A 43 0.26 -6.78 -19.84
CA ASN A 43 1.01 -7.71 -18.99
C ASN A 43 1.65 -7.05 -17.77
N LYS A 44 1.72 -5.73 -17.73
CA LYS A 44 2.36 -4.99 -16.65
C LYS A 44 1.51 -3.81 -16.22
N THR A 45 1.47 -3.61 -14.90
CA THR A 45 0.81 -2.49 -14.25
C THR A 45 1.86 -1.67 -13.51
N ILE A 46 1.80 -0.35 -13.64
CA ILE A 46 2.53 0.59 -12.79
C ILE A 46 1.62 0.93 -11.61
N SER A 47 2.17 0.80 -10.41
CA SER A 47 1.51 1.15 -9.15
C SER A 47 2.25 2.33 -8.53
N ASP A 48 1.64 3.51 -8.57
CA ASP A 48 2.14 4.72 -7.93
C ASP A 48 1.50 4.83 -6.54
N PHE A 49 2.31 5.02 -5.48
CA PHE A 49 1.84 5.13 -4.10
C PHE A 49 2.41 6.39 -3.44
N VAL A 50 1.55 7.17 -2.79
CA VAL A 50 1.91 8.37 -2.02
C VAL A 50 1.36 8.22 -0.61
N THR A 51 2.16 8.60 0.38
CA THR A 51 1.75 8.61 1.78
C THR A 51 2.38 9.77 2.54
N LEU A 52 1.54 10.48 3.30
CA LEU A 52 1.90 11.44 4.31
C LEU A 52 1.39 10.91 5.65
N ILE A 53 2.31 10.43 6.47
CA ILE A 53 2.02 9.78 7.74
C ILE A 53 2.78 10.44 8.88
N ASP A 54 2.07 10.67 9.98
CA ASP A 54 2.63 11.01 11.28
C ASP A 54 2.63 9.75 12.14
N MET A 55 3.82 9.21 12.43
CA MET A 55 3.94 7.99 13.25
C MET A 55 3.61 8.22 14.73
N LYS A 56 3.45 9.48 15.15
CA LYS A 56 3.26 9.89 16.55
C LYS A 56 4.39 9.36 17.46
N GLY A 57 4.20 9.53 18.77
CA GLY A 57 5.16 9.09 19.79
C GLY A 57 6.42 9.96 19.86
N MET A 58 7.42 9.48 20.62
CA MET A 58 8.71 10.15 20.82
C MET A 58 9.80 9.53 19.95
N LEU A 59 9.53 9.37 18.65
CA LEU A 59 10.52 8.85 17.71
C LEU A 59 11.36 9.99 17.11
N PRO A 60 12.70 9.95 17.24
CA PRO A 60 13.57 10.90 16.55
C PRO A 60 13.32 10.91 15.04
N GLN A 61 13.30 12.10 14.44
CA GLN A 61 13.01 12.29 13.01
C GLN A 61 13.91 11.44 12.10
N PHE A 62 15.19 11.28 12.45
CA PHE A 62 16.12 10.48 11.65
C PHE A 62 15.73 8.99 11.60
N ILE A 63 15.13 8.45 12.67
CA ILE A 63 14.63 7.07 12.71
C ILE A 63 13.40 6.94 11.81
N VAL A 64 12.46 7.87 11.91
CA VAL A 64 11.24 7.92 11.07
C VAL A 64 11.63 7.97 9.59
N ASN A 65 12.58 8.82 9.23
CA ASN A 65 13.05 9.00 7.86
C ASN A 65 13.75 7.76 7.28
N GLN A 66 14.25 6.84 8.11
CA GLN A 66 14.84 5.57 7.65
C GLN A 66 13.79 4.45 7.57
N ILE A 67 12.83 4.41 8.51
CA ILE A 67 11.82 3.35 8.58
C ILE A 67 10.78 3.51 7.46
N LEU A 68 10.29 4.73 7.21
CA LEU A 68 9.21 4.95 6.25
C LEU A 68 9.58 4.49 4.82
N PRO A 69 10.74 4.84 4.24
CA PRO A 69 11.13 4.33 2.93
C PRO A 69 11.22 2.79 2.89
N LYS A 70 11.77 2.18 3.95
CA LYS A 70 11.88 0.72 4.05
C LYS A 70 10.51 0.05 4.06
N LEU A 71 9.55 0.62 4.80
CA LEU A 71 8.17 0.15 4.83
C LEU A 71 7.52 0.20 3.44
N MET A 72 7.76 1.27 2.67
CA MET A 72 7.23 1.40 1.30
C MET A 72 7.82 0.36 0.34
N VAL A 73 9.12 0.05 0.46
CA VAL A 73 9.75 -1.02 -0.33
C VAL A 73 9.15 -2.38 0.02
N THR A 74 9.00 -2.68 1.32
CA THR A 74 8.39 -3.94 1.76
C THR A 74 6.94 -4.06 1.29
N ASP A 75 6.15 -3.00 1.33
CA ASP A 75 4.79 -2.98 0.79
C ASP A 75 4.76 -3.28 -0.72
N ALA A 76 5.68 -2.71 -1.50
CA ALA A 76 5.80 -3.00 -2.92
C ALA A 76 6.16 -4.48 -3.18
N GLU A 77 7.10 -5.05 -2.42
CA GLU A 77 7.48 -6.45 -2.52
C GLU A 77 6.31 -7.38 -2.19
N VAL A 78 5.60 -7.12 -1.09
CA VAL A 78 4.43 -7.90 -0.67
C VAL A 78 3.34 -7.86 -1.74
N LYS A 79 3.06 -6.69 -2.34
CA LYS A 79 2.11 -6.56 -3.45
C LYS A 79 2.54 -7.38 -4.66
N VAL A 80 3.81 -7.33 -5.05
CA VAL A 80 4.34 -8.14 -6.17
C VAL A 80 4.14 -9.63 -5.89
N GLN A 81 4.46 -10.09 -4.68
CA GLN A 81 4.25 -11.50 -4.31
C GLN A 81 2.77 -11.89 -4.30
N HIS A 82 1.91 -11.03 -3.77
CA HIS A 82 0.47 -11.23 -3.75
C HIS A 82 -0.11 -11.40 -5.17
N PHE A 83 0.19 -10.48 -6.09
CA PHE A 83 -0.30 -10.55 -7.47
C PHE A 83 0.27 -11.73 -8.26
N ARG A 84 1.54 -12.11 -8.01
CA ARG A 84 2.11 -13.34 -8.57
C ARG A 84 1.40 -14.59 -8.03
N GLY A 85 1.00 -14.60 -6.77
CA GLY A 85 0.20 -15.67 -6.18
C GLY A 85 -1.17 -15.78 -6.83
N LEU A 86 -1.85 -14.65 -7.00
CA LEU A 86 -3.16 -14.58 -7.67
C LEU A 86 -3.09 -15.06 -9.12
N SER A 87 -2.08 -14.62 -9.89
CA SER A 87 -1.93 -15.02 -11.29
C SER A 87 -1.74 -16.53 -11.45
N LYS A 88 -0.93 -17.16 -10.57
CA LYS A 88 -0.77 -18.61 -10.52
C LYS A 88 -2.08 -19.34 -10.20
N LYS A 89 -2.82 -18.86 -9.20
CA LYS A 89 -4.11 -19.46 -8.79
C LYS A 89 -5.15 -19.38 -9.90
N ILE A 90 -5.24 -18.24 -10.57
CA ILE A 90 -6.12 -18.06 -11.73
C ILE A 90 -5.72 -19.04 -12.83
N SER A 91 -4.44 -19.06 -13.24
CA SER A 91 -3.95 -19.96 -14.29
C SER A 91 -4.25 -21.43 -13.99
N TYR A 92 -4.10 -21.88 -12.74
CA TYR A 92 -4.40 -23.26 -12.34
C TYR A 92 -5.88 -23.60 -12.51
N ASN A 93 -6.77 -22.69 -12.10
CA ASN A 93 -8.21 -22.90 -12.22
C ASN A 93 -8.67 -22.97 -13.69
N TRP A 94 -8.02 -22.24 -14.61
CA TRP A 94 -8.35 -22.28 -16.04
C TRP A 94 -7.85 -23.55 -16.76
N MET A 95 -6.81 -24.21 -16.25
CA MET A 95 -6.27 -25.46 -16.81
C MET A 95 -7.00 -26.72 -16.29
N SER A 96 -7.94 -26.55 -15.35
CA SER A 96 -8.69 -27.65 -14.72
C SER A 96 -10.09 -27.85 -15.32
N PHE A 97 -10.38 -27.19 -16.44
CA PHE A 97 -11.56 -27.36 -17.30
C PHE A 97 -11.12 -27.79 -18.69
#